data_AF-X0ZUW5-F1
#
_entry.id   AF-X0ZUW5-F1
#
_cell.length_a   1.000
_cell.length_b   1.000
_cell.length_c   1.000
_cell.angle_alpha   90.00
_cell.angle_beta   90.00
_cell.angle_gamma   90.00
#
_symmetry.space_group_name_H-M   'P 1'
#
loop_
_entity.id
_entity.type
_entity.pdbx_description
1 polymer ?
#
loop_
_entity_poly.entity_id
_entity_poly.type
_entity_poly.pdbx_seq_one_letter_code
_entity_poly.pdbx_strand_id
1 'polypeptide(L)'
;GEKPTHIFIVKNGGEGDLIIEGLKESCPCIEASISTTRIQPGELAELEVSYDTTDYVGKDEKHIHIYSNDPQVPDKRINLYVEIEEFAIPYLQD
;
A
#
# COMPACT_ATOMS: atom_id res chain seq x y z
N GLY A 1 -13.26 4.91 -11.24
CA GLY A 1 -12.71 5.89 -10.31
C GLY A 1 -11.32 6.27 -10.76
N GLU A 2 -10.73 7.27 -10.13
CA GLU A 2 -9.29 7.48 -10.23
C GLU A 2 -8.55 6.34 -9.51
N LYS A 3 -7.30 6.11 -9.91
CA LYS A 3 -6.41 5.14 -9.26
C LYS A 3 -5.15 5.85 -8.76
N PRO A 4 -5.23 6.67 -7.69
CA PRO A 4 -4.04 7.27 -7.09
C PRO A 4 -3.04 6.18 -6.68
N THR A 5 -1.77 6.45 -6.94
CA THR A 5 -0.64 5.56 -6.62
C THR A 5 0.33 6.27 -5.67
N HIS A 6 0.83 5.53 -4.70
CA HIS A 6 1.92 5.95 -3.81
C HIS A 6 3.03 4.91 -3.79
N ILE A 7 4.29 5.38 -3.75
CA ILE A 7 5.47 4.52 -3.63
C ILE A 7 6.06 4.68 -2.23
N PHE A 8 6.05 3.60 -1.46
CA PHE A 8 6.75 3.51 -0.18
C PHE A 8 8.15 2.92 -0.40
N ILE A 9 9.10 3.35 0.42
CA ILE A 9 10.45 2.78 0.42
C ILE A 9 10.57 1.77 1.57
N VAL A 10 10.85 0.53 1.21
CA VAL A 10 11.15 -0.56 2.15
C VAL A 10 12.66 -0.69 2.25
N LYS A 11 13.21 -0.54 3.46
CA LYS A 11 14.65 -0.69 3.72
C LYS A 11 14.90 -1.95 4.53
N ASN A 12 15.87 -2.76 4.11
CA ASN A 12 16.43 -3.80 4.97
C ASN A 12 17.44 -3.18 5.95
N GLY A 13 17.04 -3.06 7.21
CA GLY A 13 17.90 -2.56 8.29
C GLY A 13 18.69 -3.65 9.03
N GLY A 14 18.52 -4.92 8.66
CA GLY A 14 19.18 -6.06 9.30
C GLY A 14 20.54 -6.42 8.68
N GLU A 15 21.11 -7.52 9.16
CA GLU A 15 22.43 -8.02 8.73
C GLU A 15 22.35 -9.15 7.70
N GLY A 16 21.18 -9.76 7.52
CA GLY A 16 20.91 -10.79 6.52
C GLY A 16 19.96 -10.32 5.44
N ASP A 17 19.81 -11.11 4.38
CA ASP A 17 18.84 -10.82 3.32
C ASP A 17 17.41 -10.86 3.86
N LEU A 18 16.67 -9.78 3.62
CA LEU A 18 15.24 -9.71 3.87
C LEU A 18 14.51 -10.28 2.66
N ILE A 19 13.71 -11.32 2.89
CA ILE A 19 12.89 -12.00 1.90
C ILE A 19 11.43 -11.62 2.16
N ILE A 20 10.81 -11.01 1.15
CA ILE A 20 9.38 -10.70 1.15
C ILE A 20 8.64 -11.92 0.63
N GLU A 21 7.86 -12.54 1.50
CA GLU A 21 7.13 -13.78 1.24
C GLU A 21 5.78 -13.52 0.58
N GLY A 22 5.19 -12.35 0.85
CA GLY A 22 3.94 -11.95 0.22
C GLY A 22 3.44 -10.59 0.69
N LEU A 23 2.53 -10.04 -0.10
CA LEU A 23 1.73 -8.87 0.23
C LEU A 23 0.28 -9.32 0.41
N LYS A 24 -0.44 -8.69 1.36
CA LYS A 24 -1.87 -8.93 1.52
C LYS A 24 -2.61 -7.64 1.83
N GLU A 25 -3.45 -7.27 0.89
CA GLU A 25 -4.31 -6.11 0.99
C GLU A 25 -5.56 -6.41 1.83
N SER A 26 -6.05 -5.39 2.52
CA SER A 26 -7.30 -5.45 3.30
C SER A 26 -8.57 -5.44 2.44
N CYS A 27 -8.47 -5.08 1.16
CA CYS A 27 -9.59 -4.89 0.24
C CYS A 27 -9.11 -5.11 -1.21
N PRO A 28 -9.94 -5.69 -2.11
CA PRO A 28 -9.63 -5.81 -3.54
C PRO A 28 -9.53 -4.46 -4.27
N CYS A 29 -9.95 -3.37 -3.62
CA CYS A 29 -9.79 -2.01 -4.10
C CYS A 29 -8.34 -1.50 -4.03
N ILE A 30 -7.41 -2.29 -3.45
CA ILE A 30 -6.00 -1.96 -3.37
C ILE A 30 -5.24 -2.96 -4.24
N GLU A 31 -4.32 -2.46 -5.05
CA GLU A 31 -3.31 -3.27 -5.73
C GLU A 31 -1.93 -2.87 -5.18
N ALA A 32 -1.16 -3.85 -4.69
CA ALA A 32 0.19 -3.62 -4.21
C ALA A 32 1.23 -4.47 -4.96
N SER A 33 2.40 -3.88 -5.24
CA SER A 33 3.53 -4.60 -5.83
C SER A 33 4.86 -4.11 -5.25
N ILE A 34 5.87 -4.99 -5.22
CA ILE A 34 7.19 -4.66 -4.70
C ILE A 34 8.26 -4.92 -5.78
N SER A 35 9.21 -4.00 -5.91
CA SER A 35 10.21 -4.04 -6.99
C SER A 35 11.17 -5.23 -6.93
N THR A 36 11.38 -5.79 -5.73
CA THR A 36 12.14 -7.03 -5.52
C THR A 36 11.65 -7.75 -4.26
N THR A 37 11.63 -9.07 -4.28
CA THR A 37 11.30 -9.89 -3.10
C THR A 37 12.52 -10.23 -2.25
N ARG A 38 13.73 -9.88 -2.68
CA ARG A 38 14.96 -10.06 -1.91
C ARG A 38 15.68 -8.71 -1.78
N ILE A 39 15.87 -8.25 -0.56
CA ILE A 39 16.49 -6.97 -0.24
C ILE A 39 17.75 -7.26 0.59
N GLN A 40 18.93 -6.94 0.05
CA GLN A 40 20.20 -7.15 0.76
C GLN A 40 20.34 -6.19 1.95
N PRO A 41 21.21 -6.50 2.93
CA PRO A 41 21.48 -5.61 4.06
C PRO A 41 21.79 -4.17 3.62
N GLY A 42 21.05 -3.20 4.14
CA GLY A 42 21.20 -1.78 3.83
C GLY A 42 20.50 -1.29 2.57
N GLU A 43 20.08 -2.19 1.68
CA GLU A 43 19.43 -1.87 0.41
C GLU A 43 17.95 -1.54 0.56
N LEU A 44 17.38 -1.02 -0.53
CA LEU A 44 16.00 -0.53 -0.62
C LEU A 44 15.20 -1.31 -1.67
N ALA A 45 13.89 -1.38 -1.47
CA ALA A 45 12.90 -1.75 -2.47
C ALA A 45 11.76 -0.74 -2.49
N GLU A 46 11.11 -0.62 -3.64
CA GLU A 46 9.94 0.24 -3.83
C GLU A 46 8.68 -0.62 -3.70
N LEU A 47 7.79 -0.23 -2.80
CA LEU A 47 6.45 -0.80 -2.66
C LEU A 47 5.46 0.19 -3.28
N GLU A 48 4.98 -0.15 -4.47
CA GLU A 48 3.95 0.61 -5.17
C GLU A 48 2.57 0.15 -4.71
N VAL A 49 1.72 1.11 -4.33
CA VAL A 49 0.36 0.88 -3.85
C VAL A 49 -0.59 1.77 -4.63
N SER A 50 -1.59 1.19 -5.27
CA SER A 50 -2.68 1.93 -5.91
C SER A 50 -4.02 1.64 -5.23
N TYR A 51 -4.91 2.62 -5.25
CA TYR A 51 -6.24 2.54 -4.64
C TYR A 51 -7.32 2.88 -5.68
N ASP A 52 -8.25 1.97 -5.95
CA ASP A 52 -9.38 2.21 -6.85
C ASP A 52 -10.52 2.96 -6.14
N THR A 53 -10.75 4.21 -6.53
CA THR A 53 -11.76 5.09 -5.90
C THR A 53 -13.18 4.89 -6.44
N THR A 54 -13.42 3.96 -7.38
CA THR A 54 -14.70 3.85 -8.12
C THR A 54 -15.94 3.87 -7.24
N ASP A 55 -15.90 3.19 -6.09
CA ASP A 55 -17.07 3.00 -5.22
C ASP A 55 -16.91 3.68 -3.85
N TYR A 56 -16.01 4.67 -3.73
CA TYR A 56 -15.64 5.27 -2.45
C TYR A 56 -15.73 6.81 -2.47
N VAL A 57 -16.32 7.38 -1.42
CA VAL A 57 -16.43 8.82 -1.16
C VAL A 57 -16.17 9.09 0.32
N GLY A 58 -15.54 10.21 0.64
CA GLY A 58 -15.19 10.61 2.00
C GLY A 58 -13.88 9.97 2.48
N LYS A 59 -13.74 9.85 3.80
CA LYS A 59 -12.53 9.31 4.44
C LYS A 59 -12.61 7.79 4.55
N ASP A 60 -11.53 7.13 4.17
CA ASP A 60 -11.38 5.69 4.32
C ASP A 60 -10.00 5.34 4.89
N GLU A 61 -9.96 4.31 5.74
CA GLU A 61 -8.73 3.75 6.30
C GLU A 61 -8.65 2.27 5.90
N LYS A 62 -7.52 1.92 5.28
CA LYS A 62 -7.22 0.56 4.85
C LYS A 62 -5.80 0.19 5.25
N HIS A 63 -5.42 -1.04 4.96
CA HIS A 63 -4.06 -1.50 5.23
C HIS A 63 -3.58 -2.56 4.25
N ILE A 64 -2.26 -2.73 4.22
CA ILE A 64 -1.52 -3.80 3.55
C ILE A 64 -0.62 -4.47 4.58
N HIS A 65 -0.58 -5.79 4.56
CA HIS A 65 0.41 -6.60 5.27
C HIS A 65 1.56 -6.95 4.34
N ILE A 66 2.79 -6.85 4.85
CA ILE A 66 4.02 -7.32 4.21
C ILE A 66 4.54 -8.47 5.07
N TYR A 67 4.51 -9.68 4.52
CA TYR A 67 5.06 -10.87 5.16
C TYR A 67 6.51 -11.05 4.76
N SER A 68 7.37 -11.33 5.73
CA SER A 68 8.81 -11.49 5.49
C SER A 68 9.47 -12.44 6.47
N ASN A 69 10.72 -12.80 6.18
CA ASN A 69 11.58 -13.57 7.08
C ASN A 69 12.23 -12.75 8.21
N ASP A 70 11.81 -11.49 8.44
CA ASP A 70 12.30 -10.69 9.58
C ASP A 70 11.89 -11.38 10.91
N PRO A 71 12.85 -11.82 11.75
CA PRO A 71 12.53 -12.55 12.97
C PRO A 71 11.89 -11.68 14.07
N GLN A 72 12.01 -10.35 13.98
CA GLN A 72 11.40 -9.41 14.91
C GLN A 72 10.02 -8.96 14.44
N VAL A 73 9.87 -8.75 13.13
CA VAL A 73 8.63 -8.24 12.53
C VAL A 73 8.28 -9.04 11.26
N PRO A 74 7.87 -10.32 11.40
CA PRO A 74 7.55 -11.17 10.25
C PRO A 74 6.29 -10.72 9.50
N ASP A 75 5.42 -9.95 10.15
CA ASP A 75 4.25 -9.31 9.55
C ASP A 75 4.29 -7.81 9.84
N LYS A 76 4.59 -7.01 8.81
CA LYS A 76 4.59 -5.55 8.88
C LYS A 76 3.32 -5.00 8.23
N ARG A 77 2.50 -4.30 9.03
CA ARG A 77 1.30 -3.60 8.55
C ARG A 77 1.61 -2.14 8.16
N ILE A 78 1.13 -1.73 6.99
CA ILE A 78 1.11 -0.33 6.53
C ILE A 78 -0.36 0.12 6.47
N ASN A 79 -0.68 1.24 7.13
CA ASN A 79 -2.01 1.85 7.05
C ASN A 79 -2.05 2.87 5.91
N LEU A 80 -3.15 2.87 5.18
CA LEU A 80 -3.46 3.81 4.10
C LEU A 80 -4.62 4.69 4.55
N TYR A 81 -4.47 5.99 4.38
CA TYR A 81 -5.53 6.97 4.63
C TYR A 81 -5.85 7.63 3.30
N VAL A 82 -7.11 7.53 2.88
CA VAL A 82 -7.58 8.07 1.61
C VAL A 82 -8.77 8.97 1.91
N GLU A 83 -8.78 10.16 1.31
CA GLU A 83 -9.91 11.08 1.37
C GLU A 83 -10.31 11.43 -0.06
N ILE A 84 -11.55 11.07 -0.42
CA ILE A 84 -12.09 11.24 -1.77
C ILE A 84 -13.20 12.29 -1.68
N GLU A 85 -13.00 13.42 -2.36
CA GLU A 85 -13.99 14.49 -2.43
C GLU A 85 -15.02 14.21 -3.53
N GLU A 86 -16.30 14.29 -3.21
CA GLU A 86 -17.36 14.27 -4.23
C GLU A 86 -17.57 15.68 -4.77
N PHE A 87 -17.29 15.86 -6.06
CA PHE A 87 -17.68 17.09 -6.77
C PHE A 87 -19.19 17.06 -7.04
N ALA A 88 -19.99 17.50 -6.07
CA ALA A 88 -21.39 17.80 -6.32
C ALA A 88 -21.48 19.06 -7.20
N ILE A 89 -21.99 18.94 -8.44
CA ILE A 89 -22.31 20.11 -9.27
C ILE A 89 -23.62 20.71 -8.72
N PRO A 90 -23.61 21.89 -8.07
CA PRO A 90 -24.78 22.38 -7.32
C PRO A 90 -25.96 22.83 -8.21
N TYR A 91 -25.77 22.89 -9.53
CA TYR A 91 -26.70 23.56 -10.46
C TYR A 91 -27.40 22.62 -11.44
N LEU A 92 -27.34 21.30 -11.24
CA LEU A 92 -28.09 20.32 -12.02
C LEU A 92 -29.02 19.52 -11.09
N GLN A 93 -29.95 20.20 -10.44
CA GLN A 93 -31.16 19.58 -9.89
C GLN A 93 -32.34 20.30 -10.54
N ASP A 94 -33.14 19.55 -11.31
CA ASP A 94 -34.40 20.02 -11.92
C ASP A 94 -35.45 20.41 -10.85
#